data_AF-E0Q049-F1
#
_entry.id   AF-E0Q049-F1
#
_cell.length_a   1.000
_cell.length_b   1.000
_cell.length_c   1.000
_cell.angle_alpha   90.00
_cell.angle_beta   90.00
_cell.angle_gamma   90.00
#
_symmetry.space_group_name_H-M   'P 1'
#
loop_
_entity.id
_entity.type
_entity.pdbx_description
1 polymer ?
#
loop_
_entity_poly.entity_id
_entity_poly.type
_entity_poly.pdbx_seq_one_letter_code
_entity_poly.pdbx_strand_id
1 'polypeptide(L)'
;MKLRQKNAKNKLLLQYGIGITLVLLVMTTSFLYLISLSMKPYQDARVEGEKLAKQYAELEKADQVDFFNGSEAYYSVLGHNKKQEAIAVLIEKNEHKIYVYQLDKGISQDKAATISREKGASDIDKVTFGRYQDKPIWEVKSGNQYYLVDFETGAVIQ
;
A
#
# COMPACT_ATOMS: atom_id res chain seq x y z
N MET A 1 54.05 -34.98 -9.80
CA MET A 1 53.26 -34.91 -8.54
C MET A 1 52.47 -33.59 -8.39
N LYS A 2 53.07 -32.40 -8.61
CA LYS A 2 52.42 -31.08 -8.42
C LYS A 2 51.14 -30.81 -9.25
N LEU A 3 51.10 -31.25 -10.52
CA LEU A 3 49.93 -31.09 -11.40
C LEU A 3 48.67 -31.84 -10.91
N ARG A 4 48.85 -33.04 -10.34
CA ARG A 4 47.75 -33.83 -9.76
C ARG A 4 47.14 -33.15 -8.52
N GLN A 5 47.98 -32.59 -7.65
CA GLN A 5 47.51 -31.83 -6.48
C GLN A 5 46.79 -30.53 -6.86
N LYS A 6 47.27 -29.79 -7.87
CA LYS A 6 46.60 -28.58 -8.38
C LYS A 6 45.20 -28.90 -8.95
N ASN A 7 45.08 -29.97 -9.73
CA ASN A 7 43.79 -30.38 -10.31
C ASN A 7 42.80 -30.87 -9.23
N ALA A 8 43.28 -31.56 -8.19
CA ALA A 8 42.44 -31.95 -7.05
C ALA A 8 41.93 -30.73 -6.26
N LYS A 9 42.79 -29.74 -6.01
CA LYS A 9 42.40 -28.47 -5.36
C LYS A 9 41.39 -27.69 -6.21
N ASN A 10 41.58 -27.61 -7.52
CA ASN A 10 40.63 -26.94 -8.42
C ASN A 10 39.27 -27.64 -8.47
N LYS A 11 39.24 -28.98 -8.44
CA LYS A 11 37.99 -29.76 -8.36
C LYS A 11 37.25 -29.51 -7.03
N LEU A 12 37.97 -29.43 -5.91
CA LEU A 12 37.40 -29.10 -4.60
C LEU A 12 36.85 -27.66 -4.57
N LEU A 13 37.61 -26.69 -5.09
CA LEU A 13 37.15 -25.30 -5.20
C LEU A 13 35.89 -25.17 -6.07
N LEU A 14 35.85 -25.91 -7.19
CA LEU A 14 34.66 -25.95 -8.06
C LEU A 14 33.46 -26.58 -7.34
N GLN A 15 33.66 -27.67 -6.58
CA GLN A 15 32.61 -28.30 -5.79
C GLN A 15 32.06 -27.38 -4.70
N TYR A 16 32.92 -26.66 -3.98
CA TYR A 16 32.48 -25.65 -3.00
C TYR A 16 31.76 -24.48 -3.69
N GLY A 17 32.24 -24.02 -4.85
CA GLY A 17 31.58 -22.98 -5.63
C GLY A 17 30.16 -23.37 -6.05
N ILE A 18 29.97 -24.60 -6.53
CA ILE A 18 28.65 -25.14 -6.88
C ILE A 18 27.76 -25.23 -5.63
N GLY A 19 28.29 -25.75 -4.52
CA GLY A 19 27.54 -25.85 -3.26
C GLY A 19 27.08 -24.50 -2.74
N ILE A 20 27.97 -23.51 -2.69
CA ILE A 20 27.64 -22.13 -2.26
C ILE A 20 26.61 -21.51 -3.20
N THR A 21 26.76 -21.69 -4.52
CA THR A 21 25.82 -21.16 -5.50
C THR A 21 24.42 -21.76 -5.32
N LEU A 22 24.32 -23.07 -5.07
CA LEU A 22 23.05 -23.74 -4.80
C LEU A 22 22.40 -23.22 -3.51
N VAL A 23 23.17 -23.04 -2.45
CA VAL A 23 22.66 -22.48 -1.18
C VAL A 23 22.15 -21.05 -1.38
N LEU A 24 22.90 -20.20 -2.10
CA LEU A 24 22.46 -18.84 -2.44
C LEU A 24 21.18 -18.83 -3.29
N LEU A 25 21.06 -19.74 -4.26
CA LEU A 25 19.86 -19.87 -5.10
C LEU A 25 18.63 -20.25 -4.25
N VAL A 26 18.77 -21.20 -3.34
CA VAL A 26 17.67 -21.59 -2.44
C VAL A 26 17.29 -20.44 -1.50
N MET A 27 18.27 -19.71 -0.95
CA MET A 27 17.99 -18.57 -0.07
C MET A 27 17.27 -17.44 -0.81
N THR A 28 17.73 -17.07 -2.01
CA THR A 28 17.11 -16.00 -2.81
C THR A 28 15.70 -16.35 -3.27
N THR A 29 15.49 -17.57 -3.78
CA THR A 29 14.14 -18.02 -4.18
C THR A 29 13.17 -18.09 -3.01
N SER A 30 13.62 -18.57 -1.84
CA SER A 30 12.81 -18.57 -0.60
C SER A 30 12.47 -17.15 -0.15
N PHE A 31 13.43 -16.23 -0.20
CA PHE A 31 13.22 -14.83 0.15
C PHE A 31 12.20 -14.15 -0.76
N LEU A 32 12.32 -14.33 -2.08
CA LEU A 32 11.35 -13.81 -3.05
C LEU A 32 9.96 -14.41 -2.87
N TYR A 33 9.87 -15.70 -2.53
CA TYR A 33 8.60 -16.35 -2.23
C TYR A 33 7.91 -15.74 -1.01
N LEU A 34 8.65 -15.46 0.07
CA LEU A 34 8.12 -14.78 1.24
C LEU A 34 7.60 -13.36 0.91
N ILE A 35 8.34 -12.60 0.08
CA ILE A 35 7.89 -11.30 -0.41
C ILE A 35 6.57 -11.45 -1.17
N SER A 36 6.48 -12.39 -2.11
CA SER A 36 5.25 -12.64 -2.88
C SER A 36 4.06 -12.99 -2.00
N LEU A 37 4.27 -13.83 -0.97
CA LEU A 37 3.20 -14.21 -0.04
C LEU A 37 2.73 -13.01 0.79
N SER A 38 3.67 -12.14 1.20
CA SER A 38 3.37 -10.95 1.99
C SER A 38 2.61 -9.87 1.19
N MET A 39 2.79 -9.82 -0.13
CA MET A 39 2.10 -8.86 -1.01
C MET A 39 0.69 -9.31 -1.42
N LYS A 40 0.38 -10.61 -1.29
CA LYS A 40 -0.91 -11.17 -1.73
C LYS A 40 -2.13 -10.43 -1.16
N PRO A 41 -2.20 -10.08 0.13
CA PRO A 41 -3.33 -9.33 0.67
C PRO A 41 -3.53 -7.96 0.01
N TYR A 42 -2.45 -7.28 -0.36
CA TYR A 42 -2.51 -5.99 -1.05
C TYR A 42 -2.99 -6.14 -2.50
N GLN A 43 -2.57 -7.21 -3.19
CA GLN A 43 -3.04 -7.50 -4.54
C GLN A 43 -4.52 -7.88 -4.55
N ASP A 44 -4.95 -8.72 -3.62
CA ASP A 44 -6.35 -9.12 -3.47
C ASP A 44 -7.22 -7.89 -3.16
N ALA A 45 -6.76 -7.02 -2.25
CA ALA A 45 -7.41 -5.75 -1.94
C ALA A 45 -7.56 -4.84 -3.15
N ARG A 46 -6.50 -4.77 -3.97
CA ARG A 46 -6.47 -3.93 -5.16
C ARG A 46 -7.48 -4.42 -6.19
N VAL A 47 -7.48 -5.72 -6.47
CA VAL A 47 -8.39 -6.35 -7.43
C VAL A 47 -9.84 -6.26 -6.95
N GLU A 48 -10.11 -6.60 -5.69
CA GLU A 48 -11.45 -6.58 -5.12
C GLU A 48 -11.99 -5.17 -4.97
N GLY A 49 -11.22 -4.26 -4.37
CA GLY A 49 -11.59 -2.87 -4.20
C GLY A 49 -11.86 -2.16 -5.52
N GLU A 50 -10.98 -2.32 -6.52
CA GLU A 50 -11.19 -1.75 -7.84
C GLU A 50 -12.42 -2.34 -8.54
N LYS A 51 -12.62 -3.67 -8.45
CA LYS A 51 -13.79 -4.33 -9.03
C LYS A 51 -15.09 -3.78 -8.44
N LEU A 52 -15.18 -3.71 -7.11
CA LEU A 52 -16.37 -3.23 -6.42
C LEU A 52 -16.62 -1.74 -6.70
N ALA A 53 -15.57 -0.92 -6.72
CA ALA A 53 -15.68 0.50 -7.05
C ALA A 53 -16.19 0.71 -8.49
N LYS A 54 -15.70 -0.07 -9.46
CA LYS A 54 -16.22 -0.03 -10.84
C LYS A 54 -17.67 -0.48 -10.94
N GLN A 55 -18.04 -1.51 -10.18
CA GLN A 55 -19.37 -2.11 -10.24
C GLN A 55 -20.44 -1.25 -9.56
N TYR A 56 -20.12 -0.57 -8.46
CA TYR A 56 -21.11 0.06 -7.58
C TYR A 56 -20.92 1.57 -7.39
N ALA A 57 -19.81 2.16 -7.84
CA ALA A 57 -19.49 3.57 -7.62
C ALA A 57 -19.11 4.34 -8.90
N GLU A 58 -19.46 3.80 -10.08
CA GLU A 58 -19.19 4.41 -11.39
C GLU A 58 -17.72 4.75 -11.67
N LEU A 59 -16.79 4.17 -10.90
CA LEU A 59 -15.36 4.32 -11.15
C LEU A 59 -15.03 3.75 -12.52
N GLU A 60 -14.30 4.51 -13.34
CA GLU A 60 -13.80 4.04 -14.62
C GLU A 60 -12.34 3.61 -14.50
N LYS A 61 -11.54 4.45 -13.84
CA LYS A 61 -10.10 4.25 -13.68
C LYS A 61 -9.69 4.46 -12.23
N ALA A 62 -9.03 3.47 -11.64
CA ALA A 62 -8.37 3.60 -10.34
C ALA A 62 -6.95 4.16 -10.53
N ASP A 63 -6.63 5.21 -9.80
CA ASP A 63 -5.28 5.81 -9.77
C ASP A 63 -4.50 5.33 -8.54
N GLN A 64 -5.18 5.22 -7.39
CA GLN A 64 -4.58 4.79 -6.13
C GLN A 64 -5.54 3.82 -5.42
N VAL A 65 -4.99 2.72 -4.90
CA VAL A 65 -5.75 1.76 -4.08
C VAL A 65 -4.97 1.47 -2.82
N ASP A 66 -5.63 1.65 -1.69
CA ASP A 66 -5.08 1.53 -0.36
C ASP A 66 -6.02 0.81 0.60
N PHE A 67 -5.48 0.53 1.78
CA PHE A 67 -6.21 0.03 2.91
C PHE A 67 -6.16 1.06 4.04
N PHE A 68 -7.33 1.45 4.52
CA PHE A 68 -7.47 2.22 5.75
C PHE A 68 -7.95 1.28 6.86
N ASN A 69 -7.27 1.34 8.02
CA ASN A 69 -7.57 0.50 9.19
C ASN A 69 -7.79 1.41 10.41
N GLY A 70 -9.00 1.94 10.53
CA GLY A 70 -9.43 2.71 11.70
C GLY A 70 -10.24 1.83 12.68
N SER A 71 -11.35 2.38 13.19
CA SER A 71 -12.38 1.61 13.90
C SER A 71 -12.97 0.51 13.00
N GLU A 72 -13.24 0.86 11.74
CA GLU A 72 -13.61 -0.06 10.68
C GLU A 72 -12.52 -0.09 9.61
N ALA A 73 -12.44 -1.21 8.89
CA ALA A 73 -11.47 -1.41 7.82
C ALA A 73 -12.12 -1.16 6.45
N TYR A 74 -11.45 -0.37 5.62
CA TYR A 74 -11.95 0.00 4.29
C TYR A 74 -10.89 -0.23 3.22
N TYR A 75 -11.34 -0.75 2.07
CA TYR A 75 -10.63 -0.54 0.81
C TYR A 75 -10.86 0.91 0.38
N SER A 76 -9.78 1.65 0.16
CA SER A 76 -9.83 3.04 -0.30
C SER A 76 -9.34 3.12 -1.74
N VAL A 77 -10.23 3.49 -2.65
CA VAL A 77 -9.93 3.60 -4.08
C VAL A 77 -10.12 5.05 -4.52
N LEU A 78 -9.03 5.69 -4.94
CA LEU A 78 -9.08 7.00 -5.57
C LEU A 78 -8.97 6.84 -7.08
N GLY A 79 -9.72 7.63 -7.82
CA GLY A 79 -9.63 7.64 -9.27
C GLY A 79 -10.66 8.54 -9.92
N HIS A 80 -11.05 8.20 -11.14
CA HIS A 80 -11.96 9.02 -11.95
C HIS A 80 -13.19 8.22 -12.38
N ASN A 81 -14.35 8.87 -12.35
CA ASN A 81 -15.59 8.33 -12.90
C ASN A 81 -15.68 8.59 -14.42
N LYS A 82 -16.76 8.11 -15.05
CA LYS A 82 -17.02 8.29 -16.49
C LYS A 82 -17.10 9.74 -16.96
N LYS A 83 -17.36 10.68 -16.05
CA LYS A 83 -17.41 12.13 -16.31
C LYS A 83 -16.04 12.80 -16.13
N GLN A 84 -15.00 12.02 -15.86
CA GLN A 84 -13.65 12.50 -15.52
C GLN A 84 -13.63 13.31 -14.21
N GLU A 85 -14.60 13.10 -13.32
CA GLU A 85 -14.59 13.69 -11.97
C GLU A 85 -13.75 12.81 -11.06
N ALA A 86 -12.84 13.44 -10.30
CA ALA A 86 -12.02 12.75 -9.31
C ALA A 86 -12.88 12.34 -8.11
N ILE A 87 -12.92 11.04 -7.81
CA ILE A 87 -13.71 10.45 -6.74
C ILE A 87 -12.87 9.57 -5.82
N ALA A 88 -13.30 9.47 -4.57
CA ALA A 88 -12.86 8.47 -3.62
C ALA A 88 -14.00 7.49 -3.34
N VAL A 89 -13.69 6.20 -3.37
CA VAL A 89 -14.63 5.11 -3.06
C VAL A 89 -14.08 4.35 -1.86
N LEU A 90 -14.84 4.33 -0.77
CA LEU A 90 -14.53 3.56 0.42
C LEU A 90 -15.48 2.37 0.50
N ILE A 91 -14.91 1.16 0.54
CA ILE A 91 -15.68 -0.09 0.63
C ILE A 91 -15.35 -0.74 1.98
N GLU A 92 -16.36 -0.81 2.84
CA GLU A 92 -16.23 -1.41 4.16
C GLU A 92 -16.04 -2.93 4.05
N LYS A 93 -14.99 -3.47 4.68
CA LYS A 93 -14.60 -4.88 4.52
C LYS A 93 -15.63 -5.88 5.09
N ASN A 94 -16.32 -5.50 6.16
CA ASN A 94 -17.20 -6.41 6.90
C ASN A 94 -18.66 -6.32 6.42
N GLU A 95 -19.18 -5.10 6.32
CA GLU A 95 -20.61 -4.87 6.04
C GLU A 95 -20.90 -4.51 4.57
N HIS A 96 -19.87 -4.49 3.71
CA HIS A 96 -19.97 -4.15 2.28
C HIS A 96 -20.64 -2.79 2.00
N LYS A 97 -20.65 -1.87 2.99
CA LYS A 97 -21.11 -0.50 2.75
C LYS A 97 -20.12 0.21 1.84
N ILE A 98 -20.66 0.94 0.87
CA ILE A 98 -19.87 1.67 -0.12
C ILE A 98 -20.19 3.15 0.03
N TYR A 99 -19.15 3.95 0.20
CA TYR A 99 -19.24 5.41 0.28
C TYR A 99 -18.48 6.02 -0.89
N VAL A 100 -19.06 7.02 -1.54
CA VAL A 100 -18.47 7.71 -2.68
C VAL A 100 -18.39 9.20 -2.37
N TYR A 101 -17.20 9.78 -2.52
CA TYR A 101 -16.93 11.19 -2.28
C TYR A 101 -16.35 11.83 -3.53
N GLN A 102 -16.81 13.03 -3.86
CA GLN A 102 -16.15 13.86 -4.86
C GLN A 102 -14.94 14.53 -4.21
N LEU A 103 -13.74 14.29 -4.74
CA LEU A 103 -12.50 14.79 -4.16
C LEU A 103 -12.38 16.32 -4.23
N ASP A 104 -13.14 16.97 -5.10
CA ASP A 104 -13.20 18.43 -5.23
C ASP A 104 -14.06 19.12 -4.12
N LYS A 105 -14.76 18.34 -3.28
CA LYS A 105 -15.61 18.86 -2.19
C LYS A 105 -14.89 18.97 -0.84
N GLY A 106 -13.62 18.61 -0.78
CA GLY A 106 -12.83 18.69 0.44
C GLY A 106 -11.37 19.05 0.16
N ILE A 107 -10.55 18.96 1.19
CA ILE A 107 -9.12 19.23 1.08
C ILE A 107 -8.41 18.13 0.28
N SER A 108 -7.38 18.52 -0.45
CA SER A 108 -6.54 17.58 -1.19
C SER A 108 -5.62 16.78 -0.26
N GLN A 109 -5.14 15.65 -0.78
CA GLN A 109 -4.12 14.82 -0.14
C GLN A 109 -2.87 15.63 0.25
N ASP A 110 -2.40 16.51 -0.64
CA ASP A 110 -1.24 17.38 -0.39
C ASP A 110 -1.52 18.41 0.71
N LYS A 111 -2.76 18.93 0.76
CA LYS A 111 -3.15 19.87 1.81
C LYS A 111 -3.20 19.18 3.18
N ALA A 112 -3.72 17.94 3.23
CA ALA A 112 -3.70 17.13 4.46
C ALA A 112 -2.26 16.86 4.94
N ALA A 113 -1.34 16.53 4.03
CA ALA A 113 0.07 16.35 4.35
C ALA A 113 0.69 17.65 4.90
N THR A 114 0.36 18.80 4.30
CA THR A 114 0.82 20.12 4.76
C THR A 114 0.32 20.44 6.17
N ILE A 115 -0.99 20.26 6.42
CA ILE A 115 -1.60 20.47 7.74
C ILE A 115 -0.94 19.56 8.79
N SER A 116 -0.64 18.31 8.42
CA SER A 116 0.00 17.37 9.34
C SER A 116 1.44 17.81 9.69
N ARG A 117 2.19 18.35 8.73
CA ARG A 117 3.52 18.94 9.00
C ARG A 117 3.44 20.13 9.94
N GLU A 118 2.42 20.99 9.79
CA GLU A 118 2.17 22.10 10.73
C GLU A 118 1.85 21.61 12.15
N LYS A 119 1.38 20.36 12.30
CA LYS A 119 1.15 19.70 13.60
C LYS A 119 2.33 18.87 14.11
N GLY A 120 3.46 18.87 13.41
CA GLY A 120 4.69 18.20 13.85
C GLY A 120 5.02 16.91 13.11
N ALA A 121 4.27 16.54 12.06
CA ALA A 121 4.69 15.44 11.19
C ALA A 121 6.01 15.81 10.51
N SER A 122 6.98 14.89 10.53
CA SER A 122 8.27 15.08 9.87
C SER A 122 8.21 14.54 8.43
N ASP A 123 8.72 13.34 8.23
CA ASP A 123 8.67 12.64 6.95
C ASP A 123 7.31 11.97 6.81
N ILE A 124 6.65 12.21 5.67
CA ILE A 124 5.34 11.62 5.38
C ILE A 124 5.57 10.29 4.67
N ASP A 125 5.25 9.20 5.35
CA ASP A 125 5.38 7.84 4.80
C ASP A 125 4.26 7.53 3.82
N LYS A 126 3.04 7.95 4.17
CA LYS A 126 1.83 7.63 3.43
C LYS A 126 0.71 8.60 3.76
N VAL A 127 -0.14 8.90 2.78
CA VAL A 127 -1.43 9.55 3.00
C VAL A 127 -2.52 8.64 2.43
N THR A 128 -3.49 8.27 3.26
CA THR A 128 -4.55 7.33 2.91
C THR A 128 -5.91 8.00 3.11
N PHE A 129 -6.79 7.94 2.12
CA PHE A 129 -8.18 8.36 2.30
C PHE A 129 -8.94 7.30 3.11
N GLY A 130 -9.79 7.73 4.04
CA GLY A 130 -10.46 6.82 4.96
C GLY A 130 -11.75 7.40 5.51
N ARG A 131 -12.39 6.62 6.39
CA ARG A 131 -13.57 7.05 7.15
C ARG A 131 -13.35 6.70 8.61
N TYR A 132 -13.41 7.70 9.47
CA TYR A 132 -13.22 7.55 10.91
C TYR A 132 -14.38 8.24 11.64
N GLN A 133 -15.03 7.53 12.56
CA GLN A 133 -16.20 8.04 13.30
C GLN A 133 -17.25 8.69 12.38
N ASP A 134 -17.62 7.99 11.31
CA ASP A 134 -18.57 8.45 10.30
C ASP A 134 -18.20 9.73 9.52
N LYS A 135 -16.92 10.11 9.53
CA LYS A 135 -16.41 11.26 8.77
C LYS A 135 -15.36 10.83 7.74
N PRO A 136 -15.41 11.35 6.50
CA PRO A 136 -14.31 11.19 5.55
C PRO A 136 -13.06 11.92 6.06
N ILE A 137 -11.90 11.26 6.00
CA ILE A 137 -10.64 11.80 6.49
C ILE A 137 -9.49 11.46 5.55
N TRP A 138 -8.40 12.22 5.68
CA TRP A 138 -7.06 11.84 5.25
C TRP A 138 -6.26 11.40 6.47
N GLU A 139 -5.82 10.15 6.49
CA GLU A 139 -4.85 9.65 7.46
C GLU A 139 -3.44 9.88 6.92
N VAL A 140 -2.66 10.70 7.61
CA VAL A 140 -1.27 10.98 7.28
C VAL A 140 -0.36 10.25 8.26
N LYS A 141 0.42 9.30 7.75
CA LYS A 141 1.40 8.55 8.52
C LYS A 141 2.76 9.24 8.47
N SER A 142 3.35 9.46 9.64
CA SER A 142 4.71 9.98 9.80
C SER A 142 5.44 9.20 10.90
N GLY A 143 6.29 8.25 10.50
CA GLY A 143 6.95 7.32 11.42
C GLY A 143 5.95 6.48 12.21
N ASN A 144 5.93 6.69 13.53
CA ASN A 144 5.02 6.00 14.45
C ASN A 144 3.75 6.81 14.76
N GLN A 145 3.57 7.98 14.15
CA GLN A 145 2.44 8.86 14.40
C GLN A 145 1.48 8.87 13.21
N TYR A 146 0.21 9.06 13.54
CA TYR A 146 -0.89 9.17 12.60
C TYR A 146 -1.62 10.48 12.87
N TYR A 147 -1.81 11.25 11.81
CA TYR A 147 -2.54 12.52 11.85
C TYR A 147 -3.82 12.34 11.05
N LEU A 148 -4.97 12.40 11.71
CA LEU A 148 -6.28 12.29 11.07
C LEU A 148 -6.76 13.69 10.72
N VAL A 149 -6.81 14.01 9.43
CA VAL A 149 -7.25 15.32 8.95
C VAL A 149 -8.63 15.16 8.34
N ASP A 150 -9.61 15.89 8.87
CA ASP A 150 -10.98 15.92 8.36
C ASP A 150 -10.99 16.38 6.90
N PHE A 151 -11.63 15.60 6.03
CA PHE A 151 -11.63 15.85 4.59
C PHE A 151 -12.35 17.16 4.23
N GLU A 152 -13.44 17.49 4.92
CA GLU A 152 -14.28 18.63 4.57
C GLU A 152 -13.71 19.94 5.12
N THR A 153 -13.21 19.90 6.35
CA THR A 153 -12.82 21.10 7.10
C THR A 153 -11.30 21.31 7.17
N GLY A 154 -10.51 20.26 6.98
CA GLY A 154 -9.06 20.28 7.22
C GLY A 154 -8.68 20.34 8.71
N ALA A 155 -9.64 20.20 9.63
CA ALA A 155 -9.34 20.13 11.05
C ALA A 155 -8.63 18.81 11.38
N VAL A 156 -7.61 18.87 12.26
CA VAL A 156 -6.99 17.64 12.76
C VAL A 156 -7.84 17.09 13.90
N ILE A 157 -8.26 15.85 13.74
CA ILE A 157 -9.04 15.09 14.71
C ILE A 157 -8.04 14.48 15.70
N GLN A 158 -8.16 14.83 16.97
CA GLN A 158 -7.38 14.27 18.09
C GLN A 158 -8.09 13.10 18.75
#